data_AF-A0A7C3QRT7-F1
#
_entry.id   AF-A0A7C3QRT7-F1
#
_cell.length_a   1.000
_cell.length_b   1.000
_cell.length_c   1.000
_cell.angle_alpha   90.00
_cell.angle_beta   90.00
_cell.angle_gamma   90.00
#
_symmetry.space_group_name_H-M   'P 1'
#
loop_
_entity.id
_entity.type
_entity.pdbx_description
1 polymer ?
#
loop_
_entity_poly.entity_id
_entity_poly.type
_entity_poly.pdbx_seq_one_letter_code
_entity_poly.pdbx_strand_id
1 'polypeptide(L)' 'MNRHFDIELQGLKERVTAMGHMVEEQLDGAMKALEDKDVEKARDIIGRDHQVNALEVGIDEDCIRM' A
#
# COMPACT_ATOMS: atom_id res chain seq x y z
N MET A 1 18.08 9.33 -22.78
CA MET A 1 18.13 9.60 -21.33
C MET A 1 16.72 9.75 -20.74
N ASN A 2 15.81 10.55 -21.31
CA ASN A 2 14.41 10.66 -20.83
C ASN A 2 13.64 9.33 -20.74
N ARG A 3 13.72 8.46 -21.77
CA ARG A 3 12.88 7.25 -21.81
C ARG A 3 13.11 6.26 -20.65
N HIS A 4 14.31 6.20 -20.08
CA HIS A 4 14.58 5.31 -18.93
C HIS A 4 13.92 5.87 -17.67
N PHE A 5 14.14 7.16 -17.42
CA PHE A 5 13.52 7.89 -16.31
C PHE A 5 11.98 7.86 -16.39
N ASP A 6 11.40 8.02 -17.59
CA ASP A 6 9.95 7.92 -17.81
C ASP A 6 9.41 6.52 -17.43
N ILE A 7 10.16 5.45 -17.73
CA ILE A 7 9.78 4.07 -17.37
C ILE A 7 9.85 3.86 -15.85
N GLU A 8 10.91 4.35 -15.21
CA GLU A 8 11.06 4.27 -13.75
C GLU A 8 9.96 5.03 -13.03
N LEU A 9 9.62 6.24 -13.50
CA LEU A 9 8.54 7.06 -12.96
C LEU A 9 7.16 6.41 -13.13
N GLN A 10 6.92 5.77 -14.28
CA GLN A 10 5.69 5.02 -14.51
C GLN A 10 5.58 3.82 -13.56
N GLY A 11 6.68 3.09 -13.34
CA GLY A 11 6.73 1.99 -12.38
C GLY A 11 6.50 2.46 -10.94
N LEU A 12 7.08 3.59 -10.55
CA LEU A 12 6.85 4.20 -9.24
C LEU A 12 5.38 4.55 -9.03
N LYS A 13 4.75 5.18 -10.04
CA LYS A 13 3.32 5.52 -10.02
C LYS A 13 2.43 4.28 -9.85
N GLU A 14 2.76 3.19 -10.54
CA GLU A 14 2.02 1.93 -10.42
C GLU A 14 2.11 1.34 -9.01
N ARG A 15 3.31 1.37 -8.40
CA ARG A 15 3.51 0.91 -7.01
C ARG A 15 2.74 1.76 -6.00
N VAL A 16 2.81 3.08 -6.12
CA VAL A 16 2.03 4.00 -5.26
C VAL A 16 0.53 3.75 -5.41
N THR A 17 0.05 3.52 -6.63
CA THR A 17 -1.37 3.23 -6.89
C THR A 17 -1.80 1.91 -6.25
N ALA A 18 -0.96 0.87 -6.36
CA ALA A 18 -1.23 -0.43 -5.74
C ALA A 18 -1.25 -0.35 -4.21
N MET A 19 -0.31 0.39 -3.61
CA MET A 19 -0.30 0.65 -2.16
C MET A 19 -1.57 1.39 -1.72
N GLY A 20 -2.00 2.41 -2.47
CA GLY A 20 -3.24 3.14 -2.19
C GLY A 20 -4.46 2.22 -2.19
N HIS A 21 -4.58 1.34 -3.19
CA HIS A 21 -5.67 0.37 -3.23
C HIS A 21 -5.67 -0.58 -2.03
N MET A 22 -4.49 -1.06 -1.61
CA MET A 22 -4.37 -1.91 -0.42
C MET A 22 -4.81 -1.19 0.86
N VAL A 23 -4.45 0.09 1.02
CA VAL A 23 -4.89 0.90 2.16
C VAL A 23 -6.40 1.10 2.15
N GLU A 24 -7.00 1.36 0.99
CA GLU A 24 -8.45 1.46 0.85
C GLU A 24 -9.17 0.18 1.25
N GLU A 25 -8.69 -0.99 0.80
CA GLU A 25 -9.26 -2.29 1.18
C GLU A 25 -9.15 -2.55 2.69
N GLN A 26 -8.02 -2.21 3.30
CA GLN A 26 -7.83 -2.35 4.75
C GLN A 26 -8.75 -1.42 5.53
N LEU A 27 -8.96 -0.18 5.05
CA LEU A 27 -9.85 0.79 5.66
C LEU A 27 -11.32 0.34 5.59
N ASP A 28 -11.79 -0.10 4.42
CA ASP A 28 -13.15 -0.66 4.26
C ASP A 28 -13.34 -1.90 5.14
N GLY A 29 -12.33 -2.77 5.17
CA GLY A 29 -12.30 -3.92 6.07
C GLY A 29 -12.43 -3.53 7.53
N ALA A 30 -11.72 -2.48 7.96
CA ALA A 30 -11.68 -2.03 9.36
C ALA A 30 -13.02 -1.41 9.77
N MET A 31 -13.64 -0.62 8.89
CA MET A 31 -14.97 -0.07 9.11
C MET A 31 -16.00 -1.18 9.29
N LYS A 32 -15.99 -2.21 8.43
CA LYS A 32 -16.89 -3.38 8.56
C LYS A 32 -16.62 -4.17 9.83
N ALA A 33 -15.36 -4.43 10.17
CA ALA A 33 -15.00 -5.13 11.41
C ALA A 33 -15.50 -4.38 12.65
N LEU A 34 -15.45 -3.05 12.63
CA LEU A 34 -15.96 -2.21 13.72
C LEU A 34 -17.50 -2.25 13.80
N GLU A 35 -18.19 -2.13 12.66
CA GLU A 35 -19.66 -2.20 12.57
C GLU A 35 -20.20 -3.55 13.07
N ASP A 36 -19.58 -4.64 12.63
CA ASP A 36 -19.97 -6.01 12.96
C ASP A 36 -19.45 -6.48 14.34
N LYS A 37 -18.59 -5.68 14.98
CA LYS A 37 -17.82 -6.06 16.19
C LYS A 37 -17.01 -7.36 16.01
N ASP A 38 -16.51 -7.56 14.79
CA ASP A 38 -15.70 -8.73 14.42
C ASP A 38 -14.23 -8.50 14.80
N VAL A 39 -13.86 -9.01 15.97
CA VAL A 39 -12.51 -8.89 16.53
C VAL A 39 -11.48 -9.67 15.72
N GLU A 40 -11.86 -10.79 15.11
CA GLU A 40 -10.92 -11.62 14.35
C GLU A 40 -10.57 -10.93 13.04
N LYS A 41 -11.57 -10.39 12.33
CA LYS A 41 -11.33 -9.57 11.14
C LYS A 41 -10.49 -8.34 11.44
N ALA A 42 -10.73 -7.68 12.58
CA ALA A 42 -9.90 -6.54 13.00
C ALA A 42 -8.43 -6.95 13.24
N ARG A 43 -8.20 -8.10 13.88
CA ARG A 43 -6.84 -8.65 14.08
C ARG A 43 -6.15 -8.98 12.76
N ASP A 44 -6.88 -9.56 11.80
CA ASP A 44 -6.33 -9.86 10.48
C ASP A 44 -5.97 -8.60 9.70
N ILE A 45 -6.71 -7.50 9.86
CA ILE A 45 -6.40 -6.22 9.22
C ILE A 45 -5.14 -5.61 9.85
N ILE A 46 -5.07 -5.54 11.18
CA ILE A 46 -3.86 -5.10 11.90
C ILE A 46 -2.66 -5.95 11.49
N GLY A 47 -2.86 -7.26 11.39
CA GLY A 47 -1.85 -8.21 10.96
C GLY A 47 -1.38 -7.99 9.52
N ARG A 48 -2.15 -7.32 8.65
CA ARG A 48 -1.79 -7.04 7.25
C ARG A 48 -1.20 -5.64 7.02
N ASP A 49 -1.23 -4.77 8.03
CA ASP A 49 -0.64 -3.42 7.97
C ASP A 49 0.85 -3.43 7.57
N HIS A 50 1.60 -4.45 7.99
CA HIS A 50 3.01 -4.63 7.62
C HIS A 50 3.27 -4.66 6.11
N GLN A 51 2.27 -5.07 5.29
CA GLN A 51 2.40 -5.12 3.84
C GLN A 51 2.42 -3.71 3.25
N VAL A 52 1.62 -2.79 3.81
CA VAL A 52 1.62 -1.38 3.43
C VAL A 52 2.97 -0.75 3.80
N ASN A 53 3.46 -1.00 5.02
CA ASN A 53 4.76 -0.50 5.47
C ASN A 53 5.91 -1.00 4.58
N ALA A 54 5.87 -2.25 4.13
CA ALA A 54 6.89 -2.79 3.21
C ALA A 54 6.84 -2.12 1.83
N LEU A 55 5.64 -1.79 1.32
CA LEU A 55 5.47 -1.06 0.07
C LEU A 55 5.97 0.38 0.18
N GLU A 56 5.68 1.06 1.29
CA GLU A 56 6.16 2.41 1.58
C GLU A 56 7.69 2.48 1.52
N VAL A 57 8.39 1.60 2.26
CA VAL A 57 9.85 1.54 2.27
C VAL A 57 10.41 1.32 0.87
N GLY A 58 9.81 0.41 0.09
CA GLY A 58 10.26 0.14 -1.28
C GLY A 58 10.06 1.34 -2.22
N ILE A 59 8.95 2.06 -2.08
CA ILE A 59 8.64 3.28 -2.86
C ILE A 59 9.62 4.40 -2.50
N ASP A 60 9.94 4.57 -1.22
CA ASP A 60 10.91 5.57 -0.77
C ASP A 60 12.32 5.27 -1.29
N GLU A 61 12.75 4.00 -1.24
CA GLU A 61 14.03 3.57 -1.82
C GLU A 61 14.08 3.83 -3.33
N ASP A 62 12.99 3.59 -4.05
CA ASP A 62 12.90 3.92 -5.48
C ASP A 62 13.05 5.42 -5.73
N CYS A 63 12.38 6.26 -4.94
CA CYS A 63 12.49 7.72 -5.07
C CYS A 63 13.92 8.22 -4.86
N ILE A 64 14.68 7.59 -3.97
CA ILE A 64 16.08 7.96 -3.69
C ILE A 64 17.03 7.50 -4.82
N ARG A 65 16.69 6.41 -5.52
CA ARG A 65 17.53 5.83 -6.59
C ARG A 65 17.38 6.51 -7.95
N MET A 66 16.25 7.15 -8.20
CA MET A 66 15.94 7.88 -9.44
C MET A 66 16.67 9.22 -9.53
#